data_AF-A0A3P5WVR1-F1
#
_entry.id   AF-A0A3P5WVR1-F1
#
_cell.length_a   1.000
_cell.length_b   1.000
_cell.length_c   1.000
_cell.angle_alpha   90.00
_cell.angle_beta   90.00
_cell.angle_gamma   90.00
#
_symmetry.space_group_name_H-M   'P 1'
#
loop_
_entity.id
_entity.type
_entity.pdbx_description
1 polymer ?
#
loop_
_entity_poly.entity_id
_entity_poly.type
_entity_poly.pdbx_seq_one_letter_code
_entity_poly.pdbx_strand_id
1 'polypeptide(L)'
;MQMTVERVSYLYESEIADFMDAIMDSCRPGVPGEAQEIRKAVTFVRNNAVGSYTNADIDETVLATIMDVHPQQVRLFFPKSAADCTCGRDGWCSHRAAAVFHLYSQFSSLTDWLHEWRSTETQQLALTIADRTPDAWIDVLSRLTHPLRKIDLAENPGVFIHETSLIDQKAVSLSPYEWEWKPLFELYYRLHVLDAAWAYVYDHLGEDTSAFFYGKWYVKNWLTEQLGKLHDGLNSVGIKPKLFEADAFHERLKDLVRTFALGKTGLFNERFRVYRLFWQNLYPNIAVRNGELAILKDDSSEEAIIFIAFFHLIQGERDELAVLVDHVSAETVSIWLPLAELAELDDDTESLAIIMQALLPYIGDYVNNAVPLADRPHFVRKIDGLFEAADFPEEAREGLFSHYGNSGVEVFADFLVERERFSEWAALMHRYGVSYDRAEEGGLKLALSEDPAAVLPLLHMYAMSFISEKNRQSYRRAVKLFKKMKTGSKKSGKIDFWNRYIDTVREKNRRLRALMEEMEKGNLNL
;
A
#
# COMPACT_ATOMS: atom_id res chain seq x y z
N MET A 1 -49.10 -5.97 44.27
CA MET A 1 -48.60 -4.78 45.03
C MET A 1 -47.46 -4.10 44.25
N GLN A 2 -47.36 -2.75 44.20
CA GLN A 2 -46.16 -2.09 43.64
C GLN A 2 -44.94 -2.37 44.53
N MET A 3 -43.84 -2.84 43.94
CA MET A 3 -42.59 -3.11 44.63
C MET A 3 -41.51 -2.15 44.12
N THR A 4 -40.63 -1.71 45.04
CA THR A 4 -39.43 -0.97 44.66
C THR A 4 -38.43 -1.92 44.00
N VAL A 5 -37.65 -1.39 43.06
CA VAL A 5 -36.60 -2.13 42.34
C VAL A 5 -35.65 -2.82 43.33
N GLU A 6 -35.21 -2.07 44.35
CA GLU A 6 -34.32 -2.53 45.43
C GLU A 6 -34.87 -3.74 46.19
N ARG A 7 -36.19 -3.77 46.43
CA ARG A 7 -36.83 -4.87 47.15
C ARG A 7 -36.91 -6.11 46.27
N VAL A 8 -37.13 -5.96 44.97
CA VAL A 8 -37.15 -7.09 44.03
C VAL A 8 -35.73 -7.64 43.84
N SER A 9 -34.73 -6.76 43.67
CA SER A 9 -33.35 -7.18 43.47
C SER A 9 -32.77 -7.92 44.69
N TYR A 10 -33.11 -7.48 45.90
CA TYR A 10 -32.66 -8.15 47.13
C TYR A 10 -33.31 -9.52 47.36
N LEU A 11 -34.57 -9.69 46.95
CA LEU A 11 -35.30 -10.94 47.19
C LEU A 11 -34.90 -12.07 46.22
N TYR A 12 -34.44 -11.72 45.02
CA TYR A 12 -34.19 -12.68 43.93
C TYR A 12 -32.77 -12.52 43.34
N GLU A 13 -31.79 -12.16 44.16
CA GLU A 13 -30.43 -11.85 43.71
C GLU A 13 -29.78 -13.02 42.93
N SER A 14 -29.93 -14.25 43.43
CA SER A 14 -29.43 -15.48 42.79
C SER A 14 -30.07 -15.73 41.42
N GLU A 15 -31.39 -15.60 41.33
CA GLU A 15 -32.15 -15.88 40.13
C GLU A 15 -31.91 -14.80 39.07
N ILE A 16 -31.65 -13.56 39.50
CA ILE A 16 -31.20 -12.48 38.61
C ILE A 16 -29.82 -12.82 38.04
N ALA A 17 -28.90 -13.38 38.83
CA ALA A 17 -27.61 -13.84 38.31
C ALA A 17 -27.78 -14.96 37.27
N ASP A 18 -28.65 -15.94 37.53
CA ASP A 18 -28.98 -17.00 36.56
C ASP A 18 -29.54 -16.43 35.23
N PHE A 19 -30.37 -15.39 35.31
CA PHE A 19 -30.84 -14.68 34.12
C PHE A 19 -29.70 -13.98 33.37
N MET A 20 -28.72 -13.40 34.08
CA MET A 20 -27.55 -12.77 33.45
C MET A 20 -26.67 -13.80 32.73
N ASP A 21 -26.48 -14.98 33.30
CA ASP A 21 -25.76 -16.09 32.67
C ASP A 21 -26.52 -16.62 31.44
N ALA A 22 -27.83 -16.79 31.54
CA ALA A 22 -28.67 -17.19 30.41
C ALA A 22 -28.64 -16.16 29.26
N ILE A 23 -28.55 -14.86 29.57
CA ILE A 23 -28.35 -13.81 28.56
C ILE A 23 -26.94 -13.91 27.96
N MET A 24 -25.92 -14.17 28.77
CA MET A 24 -24.53 -14.29 28.32
C MET A 24 -24.34 -15.46 27.33
N ASP A 25 -24.97 -16.60 27.59
CA ASP A 25 -24.90 -17.78 26.72
C ASP A 25 -25.73 -17.63 25.43
N SER A 26 -26.87 -16.96 25.52
CA SER A 26 -27.84 -16.88 24.41
C SER A 26 -27.62 -15.71 23.46
N CYS A 27 -26.97 -14.63 23.91
CA CYS A 27 -26.74 -13.44 23.10
C CYS A 27 -25.25 -13.19 22.92
N ARG A 28 -24.72 -13.41 21.71
CA ARG A 28 -23.29 -13.29 21.42
C ARG A 28 -22.92 -11.88 20.91
N PRO A 29 -21.80 -11.30 21.36
CA PRO A 29 -21.34 -9.98 20.88
C PRO A 29 -21.08 -9.90 19.37
N GLY A 30 -20.62 -11.00 18.77
CA GLY A 30 -20.25 -11.07 17.36
C GLY A 30 -21.43 -11.13 16.38
N VAL A 31 -22.64 -11.38 16.86
CA VAL A 31 -23.85 -11.44 16.02
C VAL A 31 -24.53 -10.05 16.01
N PRO A 32 -24.55 -9.32 14.88
CA PRO A 32 -25.04 -7.93 14.86
C PRO A 32 -26.48 -7.77 15.39
N GLY A 33 -27.34 -8.75 15.10
CA GLY A 33 -28.73 -8.75 15.55
C GLY A 33 -28.87 -8.91 17.07
N GLU A 34 -28.08 -9.76 17.70
CA GLU A 34 -28.11 -10.00 19.15
C GLU A 34 -27.41 -8.86 19.89
N ALA A 35 -26.26 -8.40 19.38
CA ALA A 35 -25.54 -7.27 19.95
C ALA A 35 -26.35 -5.96 19.93
N GLN A 36 -27.15 -5.74 18.88
CA GLN A 36 -28.05 -4.60 18.81
C GLN A 36 -29.14 -4.65 19.88
N GLU A 37 -29.67 -5.84 20.21
CA GLU A 37 -30.67 -5.99 21.26
C GLU A 37 -30.11 -5.72 22.65
N ILE A 38 -28.89 -6.19 22.93
CA ILE A 38 -28.19 -5.86 24.18
C ILE A 38 -27.91 -4.35 24.27
N ARG A 39 -27.47 -3.70 23.19
CA ARG A 39 -27.26 -2.23 23.17
C ARG A 39 -28.56 -1.45 23.42
N LYS A 40 -29.67 -1.86 22.81
CA LYS A 40 -30.99 -1.26 23.07
C LYS A 40 -31.41 -1.47 24.53
N ALA A 41 -31.23 -2.68 25.06
CA ALA A 41 -31.56 -3.00 26.44
C ALA A 41 -30.81 -2.10 27.43
N VAL A 42 -29.51 -1.92 27.26
CA VAL A 42 -28.68 -1.01 28.06
C VAL A 42 -29.15 0.43 27.93
N THR A 43 -29.56 0.86 26.73
CA THR A 43 -30.08 2.21 26.49
C THR A 43 -31.39 2.44 27.25
N PHE A 44 -32.30 1.45 27.29
CA PHE A 44 -33.52 1.54 28.08
C PHE A 44 -33.22 1.71 29.58
N VAL A 45 -32.23 0.99 30.11
CA VAL A 45 -31.82 1.15 31.52
C VAL A 45 -31.21 2.53 31.77
N ARG A 46 -30.28 2.99 30.90
CA ARG A 46 -29.63 4.31 31.05
C ARG A 46 -30.60 5.48 30.94
N ASN A 47 -31.64 5.35 30.12
CA ASN A 47 -32.65 6.38 29.93
C ASN A 47 -33.80 6.30 30.96
N ASN A 48 -33.70 5.43 31.98
CA ASN A 48 -34.76 5.17 32.96
C ASN A 48 -36.11 4.82 32.32
N ALA A 49 -36.08 4.08 31.21
CA ALA A 49 -37.29 3.66 30.49
C ALA A 49 -37.98 2.45 31.14
N VAL A 50 -37.36 1.83 32.15
CA VAL A 50 -37.93 0.72 32.92
C VAL A 50 -38.78 1.29 34.06
N GLY A 51 -40.09 1.09 33.97
CA GLY A 51 -41.07 1.55 34.94
C GLY A 51 -41.13 0.71 36.21
N SER A 52 -42.10 1.02 37.07
CA SER A 52 -42.28 0.33 38.36
C SER A 52 -42.56 -1.16 38.21
N TYR A 53 -42.06 -1.95 39.16
CA TYR A 53 -42.34 -3.38 39.24
C TYR A 53 -43.62 -3.65 40.03
N THR A 54 -44.47 -4.55 39.53
CA THR A 54 -45.64 -5.03 40.25
C THR A 54 -45.51 -6.52 40.53
N ASN A 55 -45.72 -6.91 41.80
CA ASN A 55 -45.84 -8.30 42.17
C ASN A 55 -47.23 -8.81 41.78
N ALA A 56 -47.27 -9.93 41.04
CA ALA A 56 -48.48 -10.71 40.86
C ALA A 56 -48.44 -11.84 41.90
N ASP A 57 -49.26 -11.67 42.94
CA ASP A 57 -49.22 -12.39 44.23
C ASP A 57 -49.47 -13.93 44.17
N ILE A 58 -49.42 -14.56 42.99
CA ILE A 58 -49.81 -15.97 42.81
C ILE A 58 -48.65 -16.91 42.42
N ASP A 59 -47.51 -16.43 41.88
CA ASP A 59 -46.47 -17.34 41.33
C ASP A 59 -45.01 -16.81 41.41
N GLU A 60 -44.65 -15.96 42.38
CA GLU A 60 -43.31 -15.31 42.44
C GLU A 60 -42.94 -14.63 41.10
N THR A 61 -43.95 -14.00 40.48
CA THR A 61 -43.80 -13.34 39.19
C THR A 61 -43.77 -11.84 39.36
N VAL A 62 -42.83 -11.22 38.65
CA VAL A 62 -42.67 -9.78 38.64
C VAL A 62 -42.93 -9.24 37.26
N LEU A 63 -43.85 -8.27 37.18
CA LEU A 63 -44.18 -7.56 35.96
C LEU A 63 -43.43 -6.22 35.92
N ALA A 64 -42.66 -6.00 34.87
CA ALA A 64 -42.02 -4.73 34.56
C ALA A 64 -42.69 -4.10 33.32
N THR A 65 -42.88 -2.79 33.33
CA THR A 65 -43.37 -2.05 32.16
C THR A 65 -42.21 -1.24 31.57
N ILE A 66 -41.91 -1.45 30.29
CA ILE A 66 -40.80 -0.75 29.60
C ILE A 66 -41.39 0.21 28.57
N MET A 67 -40.99 1.47 28.68
CA MET A 67 -41.41 2.56 27.81
C MET A 67 -40.57 2.55 26.53
N ASP A 68 -41.11 1.91 25.50
CA ASP A 68 -40.63 2.00 24.12
C ASP A 68 -41.65 2.81 23.28
N VAL A 69 -41.57 2.76 21.94
CA VAL A 69 -42.59 3.34 21.03
C VAL A 69 -44.01 2.94 21.44
N HIS A 70 -44.17 1.71 21.92
CA HIS A 70 -45.36 1.24 22.64
C HIS A 70 -44.94 0.61 23.97
N PRO A 71 -45.67 0.86 25.07
CA PRO A 71 -45.32 0.30 26.37
C PRO A 71 -45.39 -1.23 26.31
N GLN A 72 -44.27 -1.89 26.59
CA GLN A 72 -44.17 -3.35 26.60
C GLN A 72 -44.18 -3.85 28.04
N GLN A 73 -44.87 -4.97 28.26
CA GLN A 73 -44.89 -5.63 29.56
C GLN A 73 -43.97 -6.85 29.51
N VAL A 74 -43.06 -6.93 30.49
CA VAL A 74 -42.16 -8.06 30.69
C VAL A 74 -42.54 -8.78 31.98
N ARG A 75 -42.75 -10.09 31.90
CA ARG A 75 -43.00 -10.96 33.05
C ARG A 75 -41.75 -11.78 33.32
N LEU A 76 -41.20 -11.62 34.52
CA LEU A 76 -40.08 -12.43 35.01
C LEU A 76 -40.63 -13.50 35.95
N PHE A 77 -40.31 -14.75 35.66
CA PHE A 77 -40.66 -15.93 36.44
C PHE A 77 -39.40 -16.46 37.14
N PHE A 78 -39.17 -16.08 38.40
CA PHE A 78 -37.95 -16.46 39.13
C PHE A 78 -37.82 -17.98 39.36
N PRO A 79 -38.86 -18.74 39.78
CA PRO A 79 -38.73 -20.19 40.01
C PRO A 79 -38.38 -21.03 38.78
N LYS A 80 -38.58 -20.47 37.58
CA LYS A 80 -38.38 -21.15 36.30
C LYS A 80 -37.27 -20.52 35.47
N SER A 81 -36.61 -19.47 35.97
CA SER A 81 -35.66 -18.63 35.24
C SER A 81 -36.13 -18.31 33.81
N ALA A 82 -37.42 -17.97 33.68
CA ALA A 82 -38.07 -17.69 32.41
C ALA A 82 -38.54 -16.24 32.34
N ALA A 83 -38.45 -15.62 31.17
CA ALA A 83 -38.89 -14.25 30.94
C ALA A 83 -39.75 -14.18 29.68
N ASP A 84 -40.94 -13.57 29.79
CA ASP A 84 -41.85 -13.35 28.66
C ASP A 84 -42.04 -11.86 28.38
N CYS A 85 -42.26 -11.51 27.12
CA CYS A 85 -42.51 -10.12 26.72
C CYS A 85 -43.62 -10.00 25.68
N THR A 86 -44.42 -8.95 25.79
CA THR A 86 -45.50 -8.61 24.84
C THR A 86 -45.02 -8.20 23.44
N CYS A 87 -43.71 -8.01 23.22
CA CYS A 87 -43.16 -7.65 21.92
C CYS A 87 -43.23 -8.77 20.86
N GLY A 88 -43.56 -10.01 21.26
CA GLY A 88 -43.78 -11.13 20.34
C GLY A 88 -42.50 -11.73 19.72
N ARG A 89 -41.30 -11.32 20.17
CA ARG A 89 -40.03 -11.88 19.71
C ARG A 89 -39.68 -13.15 20.50
N ASP A 90 -39.26 -14.19 19.77
CA ASP A 90 -38.73 -15.43 20.34
C ASP A 90 -37.32 -15.21 20.91
N GLY A 91 -37.05 -15.81 22.08
CA GLY A 91 -35.80 -15.64 22.82
C GLY A 91 -35.66 -14.28 23.52
N TRP A 92 -34.42 -13.85 23.75
CA TRP A 92 -34.10 -12.59 24.42
C TRP A 92 -34.32 -11.39 23.50
N CYS A 93 -35.27 -10.52 23.86
CA CYS A 93 -35.45 -9.21 23.24
C CYS A 93 -34.86 -8.09 24.11
N SER A 94 -34.69 -6.90 23.53
CA SER A 94 -34.20 -5.72 24.25
C SER A 94 -35.01 -5.39 25.52
N HIS A 95 -36.30 -5.73 25.56
CA HIS A 95 -37.17 -5.48 26.73
C HIS A 95 -36.93 -6.50 27.85
N ARG A 96 -36.88 -7.81 27.53
CA ARG A 96 -36.59 -8.87 28.53
C ARG A 96 -35.24 -8.63 29.19
N ALA A 97 -34.21 -8.37 28.37
CA ALA A 97 -32.87 -8.04 28.85
C ALA A 97 -32.84 -6.75 29.68
N ALA A 98 -33.54 -5.68 29.27
CA ALA A 98 -33.58 -4.43 30.03
C ALA A 98 -34.22 -4.59 31.43
N ALA A 99 -35.27 -5.39 31.56
CA ALA A 99 -35.90 -5.65 32.86
C ALA A 99 -34.94 -6.33 33.84
N VAL A 100 -34.14 -7.29 33.35
CA VAL A 100 -33.11 -8.00 34.13
C VAL A 100 -31.93 -7.06 34.42
N PHE A 101 -31.42 -6.32 33.43
CA PHE A 101 -30.31 -5.37 33.60
C PHE A 101 -30.60 -4.28 34.63
N HIS A 102 -31.84 -3.79 34.70
CA HIS A 102 -32.25 -2.79 35.69
C HIS A 102 -32.33 -3.34 37.12
N LEU A 103 -32.63 -4.63 37.28
CA LEU A 103 -32.55 -5.32 38.57
C LEU A 103 -31.09 -5.62 38.95
N TYR A 104 -30.29 -6.10 38.00
CA TYR A 104 -28.86 -6.39 38.18
C TYR A 104 -28.05 -5.15 38.56
N SER A 105 -28.38 -3.99 37.98
CA SER A 105 -27.69 -2.73 38.27
C SER A 105 -27.81 -2.24 39.71
N GLN A 106 -28.67 -2.85 40.53
CA GLN A 106 -28.82 -2.50 41.95
C GLN A 106 -27.71 -3.08 42.82
N PHE A 107 -27.11 -4.21 42.44
CA PHE A 107 -26.09 -4.91 43.24
C PHE A 107 -24.79 -5.18 42.47
N SER A 108 -24.76 -5.00 41.15
CA SER A 108 -23.56 -5.18 40.34
C SER A 108 -23.48 -4.18 39.18
N SER A 109 -22.27 -3.98 38.67
CA SER A 109 -22.01 -3.00 37.61
C SER A 109 -22.39 -3.56 36.24
N LEU A 110 -23.43 -2.99 35.63
CA LEU A 110 -23.79 -3.30 34.25
C LEU A 110 -22.68 -2.91 33.25
N THR A 111 -21.87 -1.90 33.58
CA THR A 111 -20.74 -1.48 32.73
C THR A 111 -19.65 -2.55 32.70
N ASP A 112 -19.34 -3.15 33.86
CA ASP A 112 -18.32 -4.19 33.96
C ASP A 112 -18.81 -5.48 33.30
N TRP A 113 -20.08 -5.87 33.53
CA TRP A 113 -20.69 -7.00 32.82
C TRP A 113 -20.70 -6.80 31.31
N LEU A 114 -21.00 -5.60 30.80
CA LEU A 114 -20.93 -5.32 29.36
C LEU A 114 -19.51 -5.41 28.80
N HIS A 115 -18.50 -5.04 29.59
CA HIS A 115 -17.11 -5.18 29.20
C HIS A 115 -16.71 -6.66 29.14
N GLU A 116 -17.10 -7.44 30.16
CA GLU A 116 -16.88 -8.89 30.23
C GLU A 116 -17.58 -9.61 29.08
N TRP A 117 -18.88 -9.36 28.88
CA TRP A 117 -19.68 -9.91 27.79
C TRP A 117 -19.06 -9.63 26.41
N ARG A 118 -18.56 -8.41 26.17
CA ARG A 118 -17.83 -8.08 24.92
C ARG A 118 -16.52 -8.85 24.78
N SER A 119 -15.88 -9.19 25.90
CA SER A 119 -14.61 -9.92 25.93
C SER A 119 -14.78 -11.43 25.79
N THR A 120 -15.96 -11.98 26.07
CA THR A 120 -16.24 -13.44 26.04
C THR A 120 -15.93 -14.05 24.67
N GLU A 121 -16.27 -13.36 23.58
CA GLU A 121 -15.96 -13.83 22.22
C GLU A 121 -14.43 -13.89 21.99
N THR A 122 -13.71 -12.84 22.37
CA THR A 122 -12.25 -12.79 22.28
C THR A 122 -11.59 -13.88 23.13
N GLN A 123 -12.10 -14.14 24.33
CA GLN A 123 -11.61 -15.20 25.21
C GLN A 123 -11.83 -16.58 24.60
N GLN A 124 -13.00 -16.85 24.03
CA GLN A 124 -13.28 -18.11 23.33
C GLN A 124 -12.34 -18.31 22.13
N LEU A 125 -12.11 -17.27 21.33
CA LEU A 125 -11.16 -17.32 20.22
C LEU A 125 -9.71 -17.54 20.69
N ALA A 126 -9.31 -16.92 21.80
CA ALA A 126 -7.99 -17.12 22.39
C ALA A 126 -7.77 -18.57 22.88
N LEU A 127 -8.82 -19.21 23.41
CA LEU A 127 -8.78 -20.63 23.77
C LEU A 127 -8.56 -21.52 22.54
N THR A 128 -9.24 -21.24 21.42
CA THR A 128 -9.01 -21.96 20.16
C THR A 128 -7.58 -21.78 19.63
N ILE A 129 -6.99 -20.59 19.78
CA ILE A 129 -5.57 -20.36 19.40
C ILE A 129 -4.61 -21.20 20.25
N ALA A 130 -4.97 -21.46 21.52
CA ALA A 130 -4.19 -22.28 22.44
C ALA A 130 -4.17 -23.77 22.05
N ASP A 131 -5.06 -24.22 21.15
CA ASP A 131 -5.00 -25.58 20.58
C ASP A 131 -3.74 -25.81 19.71
N ARG A 132 -3.01 -24.73 19.37
CA ARG A 132 -1.72 -24.74 18.64
C ARG A 132 -1.72 -25.60 17.38
N THR A 133 -2.80 -25.53 16.61
CA THR A 133 -2.85 -26.09 15.26
C THR A 133 -2.96 -24.97 14.22
N PRO A 134 -2.36 -25.14 13.04
CA PRO A 134 -2.51 -24.18 11.95
C PRO A 134 -3.97 -23.92 11.59
N ASP A 135 -4.80 -24.97 11.58
CA ASP A 135 -6.21 -24.87 11.20
C ASP A 135 -7.03 -24.09 12.23
N ALA A 136 -6.73 -24.24 13.53
CA ALA A 136 -7.34 -23.44 14.58
C ALA A 136 -6.99 -21.94 14.44
N TRP A 137 -5.74 -21.62 14.11
CA TRP A 137 -5.33 -20.24 13.86
C TRP A 137 -6.03 -19.68 12.61
N ILE A 138 -6.08 -20.44 11.52
CA ILE A 138 -6.76 -20.03 10.29
C ILE A 138 -8.25 -19.77 10.52
N ASP A 139 -8.96 -20.63 11.26
CA ASP A 139 -10.38 -20.45 11.59
C ASP A 139 -10.61 -19.15 12.38
N VAL A 140 -9.84 -18.93 13.45
CA VAL A 140 -9.95 -17.71 14.28
C VAL A 140 -9.63 -16.46 13.48
N LEU A 141 -8.53 -16.47 12.73
CA LEU A 141 -8.10 -15.32 11.92
C LEU A 141 -9.07 -15.04 10.77
N SER A 142 -9.62 -16.07 10.14
CA SER A 142 -10.63 -15.92 9.09
C SER A 142 -11.92 -15.29 9.60
N ARG A 143 -12.33 -15.61 10.83
CA ARG A 143 -13.48 -14.96 11.50
C ARG A 143 -13.16 -13.51 11.87
N LEU A 144 -11.96 -13.29 12.42
CA LEU A 144 -11.49 -11.96 12.82
C LEU A 144 -11.45 -10.98 11.63
N THR A 145 -10.95 -11.42 10.48
CA THR A 145 -10.80 -10.57 9.28
C THR A 145 -12.03 -10.57 8.37
N HIS A 146 -13.03 -11.41 8.65
CA HIS A 146 -14.27 -11.48 7.87
C HIS A 146 -14.98 -10.13 7.63
N PRO A 147 -15.00 -9.17 8.59
CA PRO A 147 -15.59 -7.85 8.35
C PRO A 147 -14.99 -7.12 7.14
N LEU A 148 -13.69 -7.27 6.86
CA LEU A 148 -13.04 -6.62 5.70
C LEU A 148 -13.60 -7.12 4.36
N ARG A 149 -14.02 -8.39 4.30
CA ARG A 149 -14.63 -8.99 3.10
C ARG A 149 -16.05 -8.49 2.85
N LYS A 150 -16.68 -7.83 3.83
CA LYS A 150 -18.03 -7.28 3.76
C LYS A 150 -18.08 -5.78 3.49
N ILE A 151 -16.92 -5.11 3.51
CA ILE A 151 -16.84 -3.69 3.19
C ILE A 151 -17.22 -3.52 1.72
N ASP A 152 -18.16 -2.62 1.44
CA ASP A 152 -18.51 -2.25 0.07
C ASP A 152 -17.30 -1.53 -0.55
N LEU A 153 -16.96 -1.90 -1.79
CA LEU A 153 -15.83 -1.34 -2.53
C LEU A 153 -16.02 0.17 -2.78
N ALA A 154 -17.25 0.68 -2.76
CA ALA A 154 -17.51 2.11 -2.87
C ALA A 154 -17.32 2.89 -1.55
N GLU A 155 -17.08 2.21 -0.42
CA GLU A 155 -16.96 2.87 0.89
C GLU A 155 -15.71 3.74 0.99
N ASN A 156 -15.81 4.78 1.82
CA ASN A 156 -14.69 5.69 2.05
C ASN A 156 -13.50 4.94 2.68
N PRO A 157 -12.26 5.17 2.21
CA PRO A 157 -11.05 4.61 2.83
C PRO A 157 -10.95 4.80 4.34
N GLY A 158 -11.52 5.86 4.90
CA GLY A 158 -11.59 6.05 6.35
C GLY A 158 -12.34 4.95 7.10
N VAL A 159 -13.41 4.38 6.51
CA VAL A 159 -14.15 3.24 7.08
C VAL A 159 -13.26 2.00 7.04
N PHE A 160 -12.61 1.74 5.91
CA PHE A 160 -11.65 0.64 5.78
C PHE A 160 -10.50 0.72 6.79
N ILE A 161 -9.89 1.90 6.95
CA ILE A 161 -8.83 2.14 7.94
C ILE A 161 -9.36 1.96 9.37
N HIS A 162 -10.59 2.39 9.65
CA HIS A 162 -11.20 2.18 10.96
C HIS A 162 -11.40 0.69 11.27
N GLU A 163 -11.98 -0.07 10.34
CA GLU A 163 -12.22 -1.50 10.50
C GLU A 163 -10.93 -2.29 10.67
N THR A 164 -9.89 -1.97 9.88
CA THR A 164 -8.57 -2.60 10.04
C THR A 164 -7.95 -2.27 11.41
N SER A 165 -8.12 -1.05 11.92
CA SER A 165 -7.65 -0.68 13.26
C SER A 165 -8.36 -1.45 14.38
N LEU A 166 -9.68 -1.67 14.27
CA LEU A 166 -10.43 -2.49 15.22
C LEU A 166 -9.97 -3.95 15.21
N ILE A 167 -9.65 -4.47 14.03
CA ILE A 167 -9.09 -5.82 13.86
C ILE A 167 -7.70 -5.93 14.49
N ASP A 168 -6.82 -4.95 14.25
CA ASP A 168 -5.49 -4.89 14.89
C ASP A 168 -5.59 -4.90 16.42
N GLN A 169 -6.53 -4.14 17.00
CA GLN A 169 -6.73 -4.11 18.46
C GLN A 169 -7.16 -5.48 19.01
N LYS A 170 -8.07 -6.18 18.31
CA LYS A 170 -8.50 -7.53 18.70
C LYS A 170 -7.39 -8.57 18.51
N ALA A 171 -6.60 -8.46 17.45
CA ALA A 171 -5.49 -9.38 17.17
C ALA A 171 -4.43 -9.37 18.30
N VAL A 172 -4.16 -8.21 18.91
CA VAL A 172 -3.23 -8.10 20.05
C VAL A 172 -3.66 -8.99 21.22
N SER A 173 -4.95 -9.03 21.52
CA SER A 173 -5.49 -9.87 22.61
C SER A 173 -5.53 -11.37 22.27
N LEU A 174 -5.46 -11.72 20.99
CA LEU A 174 -5.46 -13.09 20.49
C LEU A 174 -4.04 -13.66 20.32
N SER A 175 -3.01 -12.81 20.41
CA SER A 175 -1.62 -13.22 20.26
C SER A 175 -1.25 -14.29 21.30
N PRO A 176 -0.59 -15.40 20.88
CA PRO A 176 -0.14 -16.43 21.80
C PRO A 176 0.71 -15.86 22.94
N TYR A 177 0.54 -16.41 24.15
CA TYR A 177 1.28 -15.93 25.33
C TYR A 177 2.80 -16.18 25.17
N GLU A 178 3.16 -17.34 24.62
CA GLU A 178 4.52 -17.78 24.43
C GLU A 178 5.25 -16.97 23.35
N TRP A 179 6.39 -16.41 23.73
CA TRP A 179 7.21 -15.53 22.88
C TRP A 179 7.75 -16.21 21.61
N GLU A 180 7.78 -17.55 21.58
CA GLU A 180 8.23 -18.35 20.45
C GLU A 180 7.22 -18.35 19.30
N TRP A 181 5.92 -18.36 19.63
CA TRP A 181 4.83 -18.45 18.67
C TRP A 181 4.37 -17.09 18.14
N LYS A 182 4.63 -16.00 18.89
CA LYS A 182 4.21 -14.64 18.50
C LYS A 182 4.65 -14.23 17.08
N PRO A 183 5.92 -14.41 16.66
CA PRO A 183 6.34 -14.08 15.30
C PRO A 183 5.58 -14.85 14.22
N LEU A 184 5.37 -16.14 14.43
CA LEU A 184 4.69 -16.99 13.47
C LEU A 184 3.20 -16.66 13.39
N PHE A 185 2.57 -16.39 14.54
CA PHE A 185 1.18 -15.93 14.60
C PHE A 185 1.01 -14.59 13.87
N GLU A 186 1.97 -13.67 14.04
CA GLU A 186 1.97 -12.38 13.35
C GLU A 186 1.99 -12.56 11.82
N LEU A 187 2.80 -13.49 11.29
CA LEU A 187 2.80 -13.79 9.85
C LEU A 187 1.45 -14.31 9.36
N TYR A 188 0.85 -15.24 10.10
CA TYR A 188 -0.49 -15.75 9.80
C TYR A 188 -1.51 -14.62 9.80
N TYR A 189 -1.50 -13.80 10.84
CA TYR A 189 -2.42 -12.67 10.97
C TYR A 189 -2.28 -11.69 9.81
N ARG A 190 -1.06 -11.25 9.48
CA ARG A 190 -0.82 -10.29 8.39
C ARG A 190 -1.25 -10.84 7.03
N LEU A 191 -1.01 -12.12 6.75
CA LEU A 191 -1.51 -12.76 5.51
C LEU A 191 -3.04 -12.79 5.46
N HIS A 192 -3.72 -13.10 6.56
CA HIS A 192 -5.19 -13.10 6.60
C HIS A 192 -5.79 -11.71 6.45
N VAL A 193 -5.13 -10.68 6.98
CA VAL A 193 -5.52 -9.28 6.80
C VAL A 193 -5.36 -8.87 5.34
N LEU A 194 -4.20 -9.16 4.73
CA LEU A 194 -3.96 -8.88 3.32
C LEU A 194 -4.95 -9.62 2.40
N ASP A 195 -5.19 -10.91 2.65
CA ASP A 195 -6.15 -11.72 1.88
C ASP A 195 -7.57 -11.16 1.93
N ALA A 196 -8.03 -10.79 3.14
CA ALA A 196 -9.38 -10.30 3.36
C ALA A 196 -9.58 -8.89 2.81
N ALA A 197 -8.56 -8.04 2.89
CA ALA A 197 -8.58 -6.67 2.38
C ALA A 197 -8.36 -6.57 0.86
N TRP A 198 -7.85 -7.63 0.21
CA TRP A 198 -7.30 -7.52 -1.14
C TRP A 198 -8.26 -6.95 -2.18
N ALA A 199 -9.53 -7.37 -2.15
CA ALA A 199 -10.53 -6.89 -3.11
C ALA A 199 -10.72 -5.37 -3.01
N TYR A 200 -10.78 -4.83 -1.80
CA TYR A 200 -10.89 -3.38 -1.54
C TYR A 200 -9.62 -2.64 -1.99
N VAL A 201 -8.44 -3.19 -1.66
CA VAL A 201 -7.15 -2.61 -2.02
C VAL A 201 -6.97 -2.56 -3.54
N TYR A 202 -7.28 -3.66 -4.24
CA TYR A 202 -7.19 -3.74 -5.69
C TYR A 202 -8.14 -2.75 -6.37
N ASP A 203 -9.38 -2.65 -5.92
CA ASP A 203 -10.33 -1.68 -6.47
C ASP A 203 -9.79 -0.25 -6.39
N HIS A 204 -9.28 0.16 -5.22
CA HIS A 204 -8.82 1.55 -5.00
C HIS A 204 -7.46 1.88 -5.61
N LEU A 205 -6.55 0.90 -5.73
CA LEU A 205 -5.20 1.11 -6.24
C LEU A 205 -5.00 0.65 -7.69
N GLY A 206 -5.96 -0.09 -8.25
CA GLY A 206 -5.92 -0.62 -9.61
C GLY A 206 -6.00 0.46 -10.69
N GLU A 207 -5.84 0.01 -11.94
CA GLU A 207 -5.69 0.86 -13.12
C GLU A 207 -6.96 1.65 -13.48
N ASP A 208 -8.14 1.22 -13.02
CA ASP A 208 -9.44 1.74 -13.46
C ASP A 208 -10.16 2.72 -12.50
N THR A 209 -9.62 3.05 -11.32
CA THR A 209 -10.41 3.81 -10.35
C THR A 209 -10.36 5.34 -10.51
N SER A 210 -11.53 5.88 -10.84
CA SER A 210 -11.95 7.28 -10.89
C SER A 210 -12.34 7.89 -9.53
N ALA A 211 -12.19 7.15 -8.42
CA ALA A 211 -12.68 7.55 -7.11
C ALA A 211 -11.53 8.00 -6.17
N PHE A 212 -11.45 9.32 -5.94
CA PHE A 212 -10.69 9.97 -4.86
C PHE A 212 -9.14 9.85 -4.88
N PHE A 213 -8.47 10.83 -5.49
CA PHE A 213 -7.00 11.00 -5.40
C PHE A 213 -6.44 10.94 -3.96
N TYR A 214 -7.15 11.48 -2.97
CA TYR A 214 -6.73 11.41 -1.56
C TYR A 214 -6.97 10.03 -0.92
N GLY A 215 -8.00 9.30 -1.36
CA GLY A 215 -8.32 7.97 -0.88
C GLY A 215 -7.23 6.94 -1.25
N LYS A 216 -6.70 7.03 -2.47
CA LYS A 216 -5.61 6.17 -2.95
C LYS A 216 -4.38 6.21 -2.05
N TRP A 217 -4.03 7.40 -1.53
CA TRP A 217 -2.88 7.55 -0.64
C TRP A 217 -3.05 6.80 0.68
N TYR A 218 -4.23 6.85 1.31
CA TYR A 218 -4.49 6.11 2.56
C TYR A 218 -4.37 4.60 2.35
N VAL A 219 -4.97 4.07 1.29
CA VAL A 219 -4.93 2.64 0.98
C VAL A 219 -3.50 2.20 0.62
N LYS A 220 -2.78 3.01 -0.18
CA LYS A 220 -1.37 2.74 -0.53
C LYS A 220 -0.47 2.72 0.70
N ASN A 221 -0.64 3.67 1.61
CA ASN A 221 0.13 3.72 2.85
C ASN A 221 -0.19 2.54 3.76
N TRP A 222 -1.47 2.19 3.90
CA TRP A 222 -1.89 1.02 4.66
C TRP A 222 -1.24 -0.25 4.09
N LEU A 223 -1.28 -0.44 2.77
CA LEU A 223 -0.64 -1.59 2.13
C LEU A 223 0.88 -1.60 2.39
N THR A 224 1.53 -0.45 2.22
CA THR A 224 2.97 -0.29 2.49
C THR A 224 3.31 -0.64 3.95
N GLU A 225 2.48 -0.21 4.91
CA GLU A 225 2.64 -0.51 6.33
C GLU A 225 2.45 -2.01 6.62
N GLN A 226 1.42 -2.66 6.05
CA GLN A 226 1.20 -4.09 6.24
C GLN A 226 2.35 -4.92 5.65
N LEU A 227 2.85 -4.55 4.46
CA LEU A 227 4.00 -5.19 3.84
C LEU A 227 5.28 -4.99 4.66
N GLY A 228 5.46 -3.81 5.27
CA GLY A 228 6.55 -3.54 6.21
C GLY A 228 6.49 -4.43 7.45
N LYS A 229 5.33 -4.49 8.12
CA LYS A 229 5.13 -5.37 9.30
C LYS A 229 5.34 -6.85 8.96
N LEU A 230 4.90 -7.27 7.78
CA LEU A 230 5.11 -8.63 7.28
C LEU A 230 6.61 -8.92 7.08
N HIS A 231 7.36 -7.98 6.49
CA HIS A 231 8.81 -8.11 6.33
C HIS A 231 9.54 -8.19 7.69
N ASP A 232 9.18 -7.33 8.65
CA ASP A 232 9.75 -7.36 10.00
C ASP A 232 9.44 -8.70 10.71
N GLY A 233 8.20 -9.19 10.55
CA GLY A 233 7.78 -10.50 11.04
C GLY A 233 8.63 -11.64 10.48
N LEU A 234 8.91 -11.63 9.17
CA LEU A 234 9.72 -12.65 8.50
C LEU A 234 11.14 -12.68 9.05
N ASN A 235 11.77 -11.52 9.21
CA ASN A 235 13.11 -11.40 9.80
C ASN A 235 13.13 -11.95 11.23
N SER A 236 12.07 -11.71 12.01
CA SER A 236 11.98 -12.20 13.39
C SER A 236 11.80 -13.72 13.52
N VAL A 237 11.17 -14.37 12.52
CA VAL A 237 11.04 -15.83 12.45
C VAL A 237 12.35 -16.46 11.97
N GLY A 238 12.98 -15.91 10.92
CA GLY A 238 14.18 -16.47 10.31
C GLY A 238 15.39 -16.56 11.24
N ILE A 239 15.49 -15.69 12.26
CA ILE A 239 16.58 -15.68 13.24
C ILE A 239 16.43 -16.76 14.31
N LYS A 240 15.20 -17.23 14.59
CA LYS A 240 14.92 -18.11 15.73
C LYS A 240 15.10 -19.59 15.38
N PRO A 241 15.60 -20.42 16.32
CA PRO A 241 15.68 -21.86 16.11
C PRO A 241 14.28 -22.45 15.90
N LYS A 242 14.14 -23.28 14.86
CA LYS A 242 12.87 -23.89 14.47
C LYS A 242 12.41 -24.90 15.53
N LEU A 243 11.21 -24.71 16.07
CA LEU A 243 10.54 -25.70 16.90
C LEU A 243 10.03 -26.84 16.02
N PHE A 244 10.12 -28.09 16.49
CA PHE A 244 9.57 -29.25 15.78
C PHE A 244 8.05 -29.11 15.53
N GLU A 245 7.31 -28.58 16.50
CA GLU A 245 5.87 -28.33 16.39
C GLU A 245 5.52 -27.27 15.32
N ALA A 246 6.48 -26.43 14.91
CA ALA A 246 6.25 -25.40 13.90
C ALA A 246 6.25 -25.95 12.46
N ASP A 247 6.68 -27.19 12.22
CA ASP A 247 6.75 -27.76 10.87
C ASP A 247 5.38 -27.76 10.17
N ALA A 248 4.32 -28.16 10.88
CA ALA A 248 2.95 -28.14 10.34
C ALA A 248 2.47 -26.72 9.98
N PHE A 249 2.91 -25.71 10.74
CA PHE A 249 2.62 -24.32 10.45
C PHE A 249 3.36 -23.85 9.20
N HIS A 250 4.64 -24.22 9.03
CA HIS A 250 5.38 -23.85 7.83
C HIS A 250 4.80 -24.48 6.55
N GLU A 251 4.33 -25.73 6.60
CA GLU A 251 3.62 -26.35 5.47
C GLU A 251 2.36 -25.56 5.10
N ARG A 252 1.51 -25.26 6.08
CA ARG A 252 0.29 -24.47 5.85
C ARG A 252 0.57 -23.03 5.42
N LEU A 253 1.65 -22.44 5.91
CA LEU A 253 2.07 -21.09 5.54
C LEU A 253 2.48 -21.01 4.06
N LYS A 254 3.16 -22.04 3.53
CA LYS A 254 3.46 -22.13 2.09
C LYS A 254 2.17 -22.13 1.25
N ASP A 255 1.18 -22.92 1.66
CA ASP A 255 -0.11 -22.97 0.96
C ASP A 255 -0.85 -21.63 1.01
N LEU A 256 -0.87 -20.95 2.16
CA LEU A 256 -1.49 -19.62 2.31
C LEU A 256 -0.84 -18.58 1.41
N VAL A 257 0.51 -18.56 1.38
CA VAL A 257 1.28 -17.63 0.55
C VAL A 257 1.04 -17.90 -0.94
N ARG A 258 1.04 -19.17 -1.36
CA ARG A 258 0.73 -19.57 -2.74
C ARG A 258 -0.70 -19.17 -3.13
N THR A 259 -1.67 -19.47 -2.27
CA THR A 259 -3.09 -19.14 -2.51
C THR A 259 -3.31 -17.64 -2.61
N PHE A 260 -2.66 -16.84 -1.76
CA PHE A 260 -2.73 -15.38 -1.85
C PHE A 260 -2.05 -14.86 -3.12
N ALA A 261 -0.86 -15.37 -3.44
CA ALA A 261 -0.07 -14.88 -4.55
C ALA A 261 -0.67 -15.25 -5.91
N LEU A 262 -1.17 -16.48 -6.12
CA LEU A 262 -1.71 -16.91 -7.41
C LEU A 262 -3.25 -16.85 -7.48
N GLY A 263 -3.94 -16.95 -6.33
CA GLY A 263 -5.41 -16.96 -6.30
C GLY A 263 -6.06 -15.58 -6.32
N LYS A 264 -5.29 -14.50 -6.21
CA LYS A 264 -5.79 -13.12 -6.24
C LYS A 264 -5.37 -12.42 -7.53
N THR A 265 -6.24 -11.54 -8.02
CA THR A 265 -5.99 -10.76 -9.25
C THR A 265 -5.45 -9.36 -8.94
N GLY A 266 -4.75 -8.77 -9.90
CA GLY A 266 -4.31 -7.37 -9.85
C GLY A 266 -3.13 -7.13 -8.90
N LEU A 267 -2.57 -5.91 -8.94
CA LEU A 267 -1.41 -5.48 -8.13
C LEU A 267 -0.29 -6.55 -8.07
N PHE A 268 0.06 -7.12 -9.23
CA PHE A 268 0.95 -8.27 -9.33
C PHE A 268 2.26 -8.08 -8.57
N ASN A 269 2.91 -6.91 -8.71
CA ASN A 269 4.16 -6.60 -8.03
C ASN A 269 4.07 -6.80 -6.51
N GLU A 270 2.95 -6.42 -5.88
CA GLU A 270 2.77 -6.56 -4.44
C GLU A 270 2.51 -8.02 -4.02
N ARG A 271 1.76 -8.79 -4.83
CA ARG A 271 1.58 -10.24 -4.61
C ARG A 271 2.91 -10.99 -4.76
N PHE A 272 3.63 -10.69 -5.83
CA PHE A 272 4.94 -11.25 -6.11
C PHE A 272 5.94 -10.91 -5.01
N ARG A 273 5.94 -9.67 -4.52
CA ARG A 273 6.76 -9.25 -3.38
C ARG A 273 6.47 -10.07 -2.12
N VAL A 274 5.20 -10.26 -1.76
CA VAL A 274 4.83 -11.12 -0.61
C VAL A 274 5.38 -12.53 -0.83
N TYR A 275 5.09 -13.15 -1.97
CA TYR A 275 5.56 -14.50 -2.29
C TYR A 275 7.08 -14.63 -2.16
N ARG A 276 7.81 -13.75 -2.85
CA ARG A 276 9.27 -13.68 -2.83
C ARG A 276 9.84 -13.58 -1.42
N LEU A 277 9.28 -12.67 -0.60
CA LEU A 277 9.77 -12.45 0.76
C LEU A 277 9.71 -13.72 1.61
N PHE A 278 8.62 -14.50 1.54
CA PHE A 278 8.53 -15.77 2.27
C PHE A 278 9.55 -16.81 1.78
N TRP A 279 9.68 -16.98 0.47
CA TRP A 279 10.54 -18.00 -0.13
C TRP A 279 12.05 -17.69 -0.01
N GLN A 280 12.43 -16.40 -0.02
CA GLN A 280 13.82 -16.00 0.22
C GLN A 280 14.20 -16.13 1.71
N ASN A 281 13.31 -15.74 2.64
CA ASN A 281 13.68 -15.65 4.06
C ASN A 281 13.43 -16.93 4.87
N LEU A 282 12.35 -17.68 4.58
CA LEU A 282 11.98 -18.85 5.39
C LEU A 282 12.35 -20.19 4.75
N TYR A 283 12.45 -20.23 3.41
CA TYR A 283 12.58 -21.49 2.66
C TYR A 283 13.79 -21.49 1.72
N PRO A 284 15.02 -21.35 2.24
CA PRO A 284 16.24 -21.39 1.43
C PRO A 284 16.59 -22.79 0.90
N ASN A 285 15.97 -23.84 1.43
CA ASN A 285 16.27 -25.22 1.05
C ASN A 285 15.78 -25.54 -0.38
N ILE A 286 16.73 -25.89 -1.25
CA ILE A 286 16.50 -26.25 -2.66
C ILE A 286 15.46 -27.37 -2.82
N ALA A 287 15.47 -28.40 -1.98
CA ALA A 287 14.49 -29.48 -2.09
C ALA A 287 13.04 -29.00 -1.85
N VAL A 288 12.86 -28.04 -0.93
CA VAL A 288 11.55 -27.43 -0.66
C VAL A 288 11.13 -26.53 -1.83
N ARG A 289 12.07 -25.75 -2.39
CA ARG A 289 11.83 -24.92 -3.57
C ARG A 289 11.47 -25.75 -4.81
N ASN A 290 12.15 -26.88 -5.02
CA ASN A 290 11.83 -27.80 -6.12
C ASN A 290 10.45 -28.46 -5.97
N GLY A 291 10.02 -28.73 -4.74
CA GLY A 291 8.65 -29.17 -4.47
C GLY A 291 7.62 -28.13 -4.89
N GLU A 292 7.87 -26.85 -4.58
CA GLU A 292 7.01 -25.74 -5.01
C GLU A 292 7.02 -25.54 -6.52
N LEU A 293 8.19 -25.59 -7.14
CA LEU A 293 8.37 -25.45 -8.58
C LEU A 293 7.62 -26.54 -9.36
N ALA A 294 7.55 -27.77 -8.83
CA ALA A 294 6.73 -28.83 -9.40
C ALA A 294 5.23 -28.49 -9.38
N ILE A 295 4.74 -27.87 -8.30
CA ILE A 295 3.34 -27.42 -8.19
C ILE A 295 3.07 -26.28 -9.18
N LEU A 296 3.99 -25.31 -9.30
CA LEU A 296 3.82 -24.18 -10.21
C LEU A 296 3.83 -24.60 -11.69
N LYS A 297 4.58 -25.63 -12.06
CA LYS A 297 4.60 -26.17 -13.43
C LYS A 297 3.27 -26.76 -13.88
N ASP A 298 2.39 -27.15 -12.94
CA ASP A 298 1.04 -27.62 -13.23
C ASP A 298 0.04 -26.46 -13.44
N ASP A 299 0.42 -25.23 -13.10
CA ASP A 299 -0.40 -24.02 -13.30
C ASP A 299 -0.14 -23.41 -14.69
N SER A 300 -1.21 -23.27 -15.48
CA SER A 300 -1.13 -22.76 -16.86
C SER A 300 -1.31 -21.25 -16.98
N SER A 301 -1.34 -20.50 -15.86
CA SER A 301 -1.47 -19.04 -15.89
C SER A 301 -0.19 -18.35 -16.36
N GLU A 302 -0.31 -17.21 -17.03
CA GLU A 302 0.84 -16.41 -17.46
C GLU A 302 1.66 -15.90 -16.27
N GLU A 303 1.00 -15.62 -15.14
CA GLU A 303 1.69 -15.20 -13.92
C GLU A 303 2.52 -16.33 -13.31
N ALA A 304 2.09 -17.59 -13.42
CA ALA A 304 2.86 -18.74 -12.92
C ALA A 304 4.27 -18.79 -13.51
N ILE A 305 4.43 -18.40 -14.79
CA ILE A 305 5.73 -18.32 -15.47
C ILE A 305 6.70 -17.41 -14.69
N ILE A 306 6.23 -16.29 -14.16
CA ILE A 306 7.08 -15.36 -13.39
C ILE A 306 7.48 -15.96 -12.05
N PHE A 307 6.57 -16.68 -11.39
CA PHE A 307 6.89 -17.38 -10.14
C PHE A 307 7.89 -18.53 -10.37
N ILE A 308 7.80 -19.23 -11.51
CA ILE A 308 8.77 -20.26 -11.91
C ILE A 308 10.13 -19.58 -12.23
N ALA A 309 10.13 -18.50 -13.01
CA ALA A 309 11.33 -17.74 -13.36
C ALA A 309 12.04 -17.19 -12.11
N PHE A 310 11.28 -16.75 -11.10
CA PHE A 310 11.81 -16.39 -9.79
C PHE A 310 12.61 -17.52 -9.13
N PHE A 311 12.11 -18.76 -9.17
CA PHE A 311 12.85 -19.89 -8.61
C PHE A 311 14.12 -20.22 -9.40
N HIS A 312 14.11 -20.11 -10.72
CA HIS A 312 15.32 -20.30 -11.52
C HIS A 312 16.36 -19.20 -11.26
N LEU A 313 15.91 -17.94 -11.10
CA LEU A 313 16.76 -16.81 -10.73
C LEU A 313 17.45 -17.05 -9.38
N ILE A 314 16.69 -17.29 -8.30
CA ILE A 314 17.28 -17.46 -6.95
C ILE A 314 18.07 -18.76 -6.77
N GLN A 315 17.98 -19.69 -7.72
CA GLN A 315 18.77 -20.94 -7.76
C GLN A 315 19.96 -20.87 -8.72
N GLY A 316 20.09 -19.79 -9.51
CA GLY A 316 21.15 -19.61 -10.51
C GLY A 316 21.00 -20.47 -11.75
N GLU A 317 19.80 -20.96 -12.05
CA GLU A 317 19.49 -21.83 -13.20
C GLU A 317 19.23 -20.99 -14.46
N ARG A 318 20.27 -20.34 -14.97
CA ARG A 318 20.21 -19.37 -16.07
C ARG A 318 19.69 -19.95 -17.38
N ASP A 319 20.04 -21.20 -17.69
CA ASP A 319 19.59 -21.88 -18.90
C ASP A 319 18.06 -22.05 -18.94
N GLU A 320 17.46 -22.38 -17.79
CA GLU A 320 16.02 -22.51 -17.65
C GLU A 320 15.33 -21.13 -17.71
N LEU A 321 15.93 -20.12 -17.07
CA LEU A 321 15.44 -18.74 -17.16
C LEU A 321 15.43 -18.24 -18.62
N ALA A 322 16.47 -18.56 -19.40
CA ALA A 322 16.58 -18.18 -20.80
C ALA A 322 15.48 -18.79 -21.69
N VAL A 323 14.93 -19.94 -21.31
CA VAL A 323 13.77 -20.53 -22.01
C VAL A 323 12.47 -19.83 -21.60
N LEU A 324 12.32 -19.45 -20.33
CA LEU A 324 11.08 -18.83 -19.86
C LEU A 324 10.87 -17.42 -20.42
N VAL A 325 11.95 -16.66 -20.66
CA VAL A 325 11.84 -15.32 -21.25
C VAL A 325 11.31 -15.32 -22.68
N ASP A 326 11.25 -16.46 -23.37
CA ASP A 326 10.55 -16.57 -24.67
C ASP A 326 9.04 -16.27 -24.56
N HIS A 327 8.48 -16.30 -23.35
CA HIS A 327 7.09 -15.92 -23.08
C HIS A 327 6.91 -14.41 -22.86
N VAL A 328 7.99 -13.63 -22.91
CA VAL A 328 7.92 -12.16 -22.84
C VAL A 328 7.20 -11.64 -24.08
N SER A 329 6.17 -10.84 -23.82
CA SER A 329 5.35 -10.16 -24.81
C SER A 329 5.04 -8.73 -24.37
N ALA A 330 4.49 -7.91 -25.27
CA ALA A 330 4.08 -6.54 -24.97
C ALA A 330 3.10 -6.43 -23.78
N GLU A 331 2.27 -7.45 -23.56
CA GLU A 331 1.25 -7.46 -22.49
C GLU A 331 1.84 -7.85 -21.13
N THR A 332 2.94 -8.62 -21.14
CA THR A 332 3.57 -9.18 -19.92
C THR A 332 4.70 -8.32 -19.36
N VAL A 333 5.07 -7.21 -20.01
CA VAL A 333 6.17 -6.35 -19.55
C VAL A 333 6.02 -5.94 -18.08
N SER A 334 4.81 -5.59 -17.65
CA SER A 334 4.52 -5.17 -16.27
C SER A 334 4.79 -6.25 -15.22
N ILE A 335 4.63 -7.52 -15.55
CA ILE A 335 4.83 -8.66 -14.64
C ILE A 335 6.27 -9.19 -14.65
N TRP A 336 7.03 -8.95 -15.72
CA TRP A 336 8.46 -9.30 -15.80
C TRP A 336 9.38 -8.26 -15.12
N LEU A 337 8.99 -6.98 -15.07
CA LEU A 337 9.80 -5.92 -14.43
C LEU A 337 10.15 -6.18 -12.96
N PRO A 338 9.22 -6.65 -12.09
CA PRO A 338 9.56 -7.01 -10.71
C PRO A 338 10.64 -8.10 -10.58
N LEU A 339 10.77 -8.96 -11.60
CA LEU A 339 11.82 -9.98 -11.65
C LEU A 339 13.17 -9.37 -12.05
N ALA A 340 13.20 -8.43 -13.00
CA ALA A 340 14.40 -7.67 -13.33
C ALA A 340 14.91 -6.86 -12.13
N GLU A 341 14.02 -6.16 -11.42
CA GLU A 341 14.34 -5.43 -10.19
C GLU A 341 14.89 -6.35 -9.09
N LEU A 342 14.48 -7.61 -9.08
CA LEU A 342 15.04 -8.61 -8.17
C LEU A 342 16.47 -9.00 -8.57
N ALA A 343 16.70 -9.27 -9.86
CA ALA A 343 18.03 -9.61 -10.36
C ALA A 343 19.04 -8.48 -10.09
N GLU A 344 18.62 -7.22 -10.25
CA GLU A 344 19.40 -6.05 -9.86
C GLU A 344 19.70 -6.04 -8.35
N LEU A 345 18.69 -6.26 -7.50
CA LEU A 345 18.86 -6.26 -6.04
C LEU A 345 19.80 -7.38 -5.55
N ASP A 346 19.78 -8.53 -6.22
CA ASP A 346 20.63 -9.69 -5.90
C ASP A 346 22.02 -9.61 -6.57
N ASP A 347 22.35 -8.50 -7.26
CA ASP A 347 23.58 -8.29 -8.03
C ASP A 347 23.85 -9.39 -9.10
N ASP A 348 22.80 -10.02 -9.65
CA ASP A 348 22.92 -11.06 -10.70
C ASP A 348 22.81 -10.46 -12.10
N THR A 349 23.90 -9.83 -12.53
CA THR A 349 24.02 -9.14 -13.83
C THR A 349 23.65 -10.04 -15.01
N GLU A 350 23.99 -11.32 -14.99
CA GLU A 350 23.72 -12.23 -16.10
C GLU A 350 22.22 -12.55 -16.23
N SER A 351 21.55 -12.88 -15.12
CA SER A 351 20.10 -13.11 -15.14
C SER A 351 19.34 -11.84 -15.47
N LEU A 352 19.79 -10.69 -14.95
CA LEU A 352 19.24 -9.39 -15.30
C LEU A 352 19.38 -9.13 -16.81
N ALA A 353 20.54 -9.42 -17.40
CA ALA A 353 20.77 -9.24 -18.82
C ALA A 353 19.85 -10.12 -19.68
N ILE A 354 19.64 -11.39 -19.29
CA ILE A 354 18.69 -12.29 -19.97
C ILE A 354 17.28 -11.68 -19.99
N ILE A 355 16.79 -11.19 -18.84
CA ILE A 355 15.46 -10.61 -18.71
C ILE A 355 15.34 -9.31 -19.51
N MET A 356 16.31 -8.40 -19.34
CA MET A 356 16.30 -7.09 -19.99
C MET A 356 16.44 -7.21 -21.51
N GLN A 357 17.17 -8.21 -22.01
CA GLN A 357 17.31 -8.47 -23.44
C GLN A 357 15.97 -8.89 -24.06
N ALA A 358 15.19 -9.70 -23.34
CA ALA A 358 13.86 -10.11 -23.78
C ALA A 358 12.84 -8.97 -23.71
N LEU A 359 12.96 -8.07 -22.72
CA LEU A 359 12.07 -6.91 -22.58
C LEU A 359 12.37 -5.79 -23.58
N LEU A 360 13.62 -5.67 -24.04
CA LEU A 360 14.12 -4.60 -24.92
C LEU A 360 13.16 -4.21 -26.06
N PRO A 361 12.59 -5.15 -26.84
CA PRO A 361 11.74 -4.81 -27.98
C PRO A 361 10.41 -4.15 -27.59
N TYR A 362 9.94 -4.36 -26.36
CA TYR A 362 8.59 -3.99 -25.92
C TYR A 362 8.57 -2.75 -25.01
N ILE A 363 9.70 -2.41 -24.36
CA ILE A 363 9.76 -1.32 -23.39
C ILE A 363 9.35 0.03 -24.02
N GLY A 364 9.80 0.33 -25.24
CA GLY A 364 9.47 1.60 -25.91
C GLY A 364 7.96 1.80 -26.05
N ASP A 365 7.26 0.78 -26.54
CA ASP A 365 5.80 0.82 -26.69
C ASP A 365 5.09 0.80 -25.32
N TYR A 366 5.61 0.05 -24.36
CA TYR A 366 5.07 0.02 -22.99
C TYR A 366 5.14 1.39 -22.32
N VAL A 367 6.27 2.10 -22.39
CA VAL A 367 6.43 3.47 -21.87
C VAL A 367 5.42 4.43 -22.51
N ASN A 368 5.18 4.28 -23.82
CA ASN A 368 4.33 5.19 -24.56
C ASN A 368 2.82 4.91 -24.42
N ASN A 369 2.43 3.65 -24.16
CA ASN A 369 1.03 3.22 -24.15
C ASN A 369 0.50 2.88 -22.75
N ALA A 370 1.30 2.25 -21.88
CA ALA A 370 0.86 1.77 -20.57
C ALA A 370 1.22 2.73 -19.43
N VAL A 371 2.34 3.47 -19.53
CA VAL A 371 2.80 4.34 -18.43
C VAL A 371 2.13 5.74 -18.50
N PRO A 372 1.50 6.21 -17.40
CA PRO A 372 0.93 7.55 -17.32
C PRO A 372 1.96 8.64 -17.60
N LEU A 373 1.58 9.68 -18.36
CA LEU A 373 2.47 10.77 -18.78
C LEU A 373 3.24 11.44 -17.62
N ALA A 374 2.63 11.53 -16.44
CA ALA A 374 3.25 12.12 -15.25
C ALA A 374 4.39 11.26 -14.69
N ASP A 375 4.29 9.92 -14.83
CA ASP A 375 5.22 8.96 -14.24
C ASP A 375 6.32 8.52 -15.23
N ARG A 376 6.15 8.79 -16.53
CA ARG A 376 7.11 8.40 -17.58
C ARG A 376 8.56 8.81 -17.29
N PRO A 377 8.89 10.04 -16.85
CA PRO A 377 10.28 10.42 -16.60
C PRO A 377 10.93 9.55 -15.50
N HIS A 378 10.19 9.27 -14.43
CA HIS A 378 10.68 8.41 -13.35
C HIS A 378 10.85 6.97 -13.83
N PHE A 379 9.87 6.45 -14.58
CA PHE A 379 9.92 5.12 -15.14
C PHE A 379 11.09 4.95 -16.11
N VAL A 380 11.31 5.89 -17.04
CA VAL A 380 12.43 5.83 -17.99
C VAL A 380 13.78 5.83 -17.27
N ARG A 381 13.94 6.65 -16.22
CA ARG A 381 15.17 6.65 -15.40
C ARG A 381 15.38 5.31 -14.69
N LYS A 382 14.32 4.69 -14.17
CA LYS A 382 14.38 3.36 -13.56
C LYS A 382 14.81 2.30 -14.57
N ILE A 383 14.20 2.28 -15.76
CA ILE A 383 14.52 1.33 -16.81
C ILE A 383 15.95 1.50 -17.32
N ASP A 384 16.41 2.73 -17.52
CA ASP A 384 17.79 2.97 -17.92
C ASP A 384 18.80 2.49 -16.86
N GLY A 385 18.48 2.67 -15.57
CA GLY A 385 19.24 2.09 -14.47
C GLY A 385 19.34 0.56 -14.53
N LEU A 386 18.23 -0.13 -14.85
CA LEU A 386 18.25 -1.59 -15.05
C LEU A 386 19.12 -2.00 -16.24
N PHE A 387 19.08 -1.27 -17.35
CA PHE A 387 19.97 -1.55 -18.49
C PHE A 387 21.43 -1.30 -18.18
N GLU A 388 21.73 -0.28 -17.38
CA GLU A 388 23.08 -0.01 -16.89
C GLU A 388 23.58 -1.13 -15.98
N ALA A 389 22.78 -1.55 -15.00
CA ALA A 389 23.11 -2.65 -14.10
C ALA A 389 23.25 -4.00 -14.82
N ALA A 390 22.61 -4.14 -15.98
CA ALA A 390 22.70 -5.31 -16.86
C ALA A 390 23.92 -5.29 -17.80
N ASP A 391 24.82 -4.30 -17.69
CA ASP A 391 25.98 -4.12 -18.57
C ASP A 391 25.62 -4.06 -20.07
N PHE A 392 24.49 -3.43 -20.42
CA PHE A 392 24.09 -3.33 -21.84
C PHE A 392 25.04 -2.45 -22.65
N PRO A 393 25.30 -2.80 -23.93
CA PRO A 393 26.09 -1.97 -24.83
C PRO A 393 25.52 -0.56 -24.94
N GLU A 394 26.40 0.45 -24.91
CA GLU A 394 26.02 1.87 -25.00
C GLU A 394 25.19 2.16 -26.26
N GLU A 395 25.54 1.54 -27.38
CA GLU A 395 24.84 1.67 -28.66
C GLU A 395 23.37 1.23 -28.56
N ALA A 396 23.09 0.16 -27.80
CA ALA A 396 21.74 -0.33 -27.57
C ALA A 396 20.94 0.63 -26.67
N ARG A 397 21.57 1.13 -25.59
CA ARG A 397 20.97 2.14 -24.69
C ARG A 397 20.65 3.44 -25.43
N GLU A 398 21.55 3.92 -26.29
CA GLU A 398 21.33 5.10 -27.12
C GLU A 398 20.15 4.93 -28.08
N GLY A 399 20.00 3.74 -28.66
CA GLY A 399 18.84 3.38 -29.47
C GLY A 399 17.53 3.55 -28.70
N LEU A 400 17.48 3.16 -27.42
CA LEU A 400 16.27 3.23 -26.60
C LEU A 400 15.79 4.64 -26.32
N PHE A 401 16.69 5.61 -26.10
CA PHE A 401 16.29 6.98 -25.82
C PHE A 401 15.46 7.60 -26.94
N SER A 402 15.70 7.18 -28.19
CA SER A 402 14.89 7.59 -29.34
C SER A 402 13.45 7.09 -29.28
N HIS A 403 13.21 5.94 -28.63
CA HIS A 403 11.90 5.32 -28.48
C HIS A 403 11.07 5.93 -27.33
N TYR A 404 11.72 6.51 -26.31
CA TYR A 404 11.04 7.15 -25.17
C TYR A 404 10.48 8.54 -25.46
N GLY A 405 10.83 9.14 -26.60
CA GLY A 405 10.37 10.48 -26.99
C GLY A 405 10.78 11.56 -25.99
N ASN A 406 9.86 12.50 -25.69
CA ASN A 406 10.15 13.63 -24.79
C ASN A 406 10.50 13.19 -23.36
N SER A 407 9.97 12.06 -22.90
CA SER A 407 10.20 11.57 -21.54
C SER A 407 11.62 11.05 -21.32
N GLY A 408 12.33 10.68 -22.39
CA GLY A 408 13.72 10.25 -22.33
C GLY A 408 14.75 11.36 -22.43
N VAL A 409 14.35 12.62 -22.67
CA VAL A 409 15.29 13.73 -22.91
C VAL A 409 16.19 14.00 -21.73
N GLU A 410 15.65 13.95 -20.51
CA GLU A 410 16.42 14.20 -19.29
C GLU A 410 17.47 13.11 -19.06
N VAL A 411 17.06 11.84 -19.15
CA VAL A 411 17.95 10.70 -18.97
C VAL A 411 19.02 10.63 -20.06
N PHE A 412 18.65 10.88 -21.32
CA PHE A 412 19.61 10.93 -22.41
C PHE A 412 20.57 12.11 -22.28
N ALA A 413 20.10 13.25 -21.75
CA ALA A 413 20.96 14.38 -21.47
C ALA A 413 22.00 14.06 -20.40
N ASP A 414 21.60 13.38 -19.32
CA ASP A 414 22.50 12.93 -18.26
C ASP A 414 23.56 11.96 -18.84
N PHE A 415 23.12 10.97 -19.62
CA PHE A 415 23.99 10.02 -20.34
C PHE A 415 25.05 10.72 -21.22
N LEU A 416 24.65 11.71 -22.02
CA LEU A 416 25.59 12.46 -22.88
C LEU A 416 26.58 13.31 -22.07
N VAL A 417 26.15 13.86 -20.94
CA VAL A 417 27.00 14.69 -20.07
C VAL A 417 28.06 13.82 -19.38
N GLU A 418 27.68 12.64 -18.89
CA GLU A 418 28.61 11.69 -18.26
C GLU A 418 29.68 11.18 -19.22
N ARG A 419 29.36 11.12 -20.51
CA ARG A 419 30.29 10.72 -21.59
C ARG A 419 31.01 11.90 -22.25
N GLU A 420 30.92 13.10 -21.68
CA GLU A 420 31.54 14.34 -22.19
C GLU A 420 31.13 14.70 -23.64
N ARG A 421 29.98 14.21 -24.11
CA ARG A 421 29.44 14.45 -25.46
C ARG A 421 28.63 15.75 -25.53
N PHE A 422 29.28 16.86 -25.19
CA PHE A 422 28.62 18.17 -25.02
C PHE A 422 28.02 18.74 -26.32
N SER A 423 28.57 18.40 -27.48
CA SER A 423 28.05 18.83 -28.79
C SER A 423 26.66 18.24 -29.06
N GLU A 424 26.50 16.95 -28.80
CA GLU A 424 25.24 16.22 -28.96
C GLU A 424 24.23 16.62 -27.89
N TRP A 425 24.70 16.80 -26.65
CA TRP A 425 23.88 17.34 -25.57
C TRP A 425 23.30 18.71 -25.94
N ALA A 426 24.12 19.61 -26.50
CA ALA A 426 23.67 20.93 -26.93
C ALA A 426 22.64 20.85 -28.07
N ALA A 427 22.84 19.92 -29.01
CA ALA A 427 21.89 19.65 -30.09
C ALA A 427 20.56 19.08 -29.57
N LEU A 428 20.62 18.19 -28.58
CA LEU A 428 19.45 17.61 -27.91
C LEU A 428 18.61 18.70 -27.23
N MET A 429 19.25 19.53 -26.40
CA MET A 429 18.59 20.65 -25.72
C MET A 429 17.93 21.62 -26.70
N HIS A 430 18.61 21.90 -27.82
CA HIS A 430 18.07 22.73 -28.89
C HIS A 430 16.84 22.09 -29.56
N ARG A 431 16.94 20.81 -29.95
CA ARG A 431 15.88 20.08 -30.65
C ARG A 431 14.59 19.99 -29.85
N TYR A 432 14.70 19.73 -28.54
CA TYR A 432 13.55 19.58 -27.65
C TYR A 432 13.12 20.90 -26.98
N GLY A 433 13.77 22.01 -27.32
CA GLY A 433 13.41 23.34 -26.80
C GLY A 433 13.50 23.45 -25.28
N VAL A 434 14.44 22.72 -24.66
CA VAL A 434 14.62 22.71 -23.20
C VAL A 434 14.95 24.12 -22.72
N SER A 435 14.27 24.59 -21.68
CA SER A 435 14.46 25.95 -21.17
C SER A 435 15.87 26.15 -20.60
N TYR A 436 16.35 27.39 -20.63
CA TYR A 436 17.65 27.74 -20.07
C TYR A 436 17.79 27.33 -18.60
N ASP A 437 16.74 27.50 -17.80
CA ASP A 437 16.79 27.20 -16.36
C ASP A 437 17.00 25.69 -16.12
N ARG A 438 16.30 24.83 -16.88
CA ARG A 438 16.51 23.38 -16.83
C ARG A 438 17.90 22.97 -17.35
N ALA A 439 18.36 23.59 -18.43
CA ALA A 439 19.70 23.33 -18.95
C ALA A 439 20.79 23.76 -17.96
N GLU A 440 20.60 24.87 -17.24
CA GLU A 440 21.51 25.38 -16.21
C GLU A 440 21.54 24.50 -14.95
N GLU A 441 20.40 23.95 -14.53
CA GLU A 441 20.32 22.97 -13.44
C GLU A 441 21.02 21.64 -13.78
N GLY A 442 21.05 21.27 -15.06
CA GLY A 442 21.75 20.08 -15.56
C GLY A 442 23.18 20.35 -16.06
N GLY A 443 23.49 19.82 -17.24
CA GLY A 443 24.84 19.75 -17.79
C GLY A 443 25.49 21.07 -18.26
N LEU A 444 24.77 22.20 -18.32
CA LEU A 444 25.29 23.41 -18.98
C LEU A 444 26.54 23.98 -18.29
N LYS A 445 26.62 23.88 -16.96
CA LYS A 445 27.78 24.40 -16.21
C LYS A 445 29.04 23.60 -16.51
N LEU A 446 28.93 22.27 -16.55
CA LEU A 446 30.03 21.36 -16.88
C LEU A 446 30.43 21.51 -18.35
N ALA A 447 29.46 21.56 -19.26
CA ALA A 447 29.72 21.79 -20.67
C ALA A 447 30.48 23.12 -20.92
N LEU A 448 30.20 24.17 -20.15
CA LEU A 448 30.93 25.44 -20.23
C LEU A 448 32.34 25.41 -19.60
N SER A 449 32.66 24.44 -18.73
CA SER A 449 34.01 24.28 -18.22
C SER A 449 34.88 23.48 -19.18
N GLU A 450 34.36 22.35 -19.67
CA GLU A 450 35.11 21.36 -20.45
C GLU A 450 35.15 21.69 -21.94
N ASP A 451 33.99 21.84 -22.61
CA ASP A 451 33.91 22.24 -24.02
C ASP A 451 32.99 23.45 -24.24
N PRO A 452 33.50 24.67 -23.93
CA PRO A 452 32.74 25.88 -24.15
C PRO A 452 32.30 26.08 -25.60
N ALA A 453 33.04 25.54 -26.57
CA ALA A 453 32.78 25.76 -27.99
C ALA A 453 31.51 25.04 -28.46
N ALA A 454 31.27 23.82 -27.96
CA ALA A 454 30.08 23.02 -28.27
C ALA A 454 28.77 23.71 -27.88
N VAL A 455 28.75 24.44 -26.76
CA VAL A 455 27.53 25.04 -26.20
C VAL A 455 27.26 26.48 -26.61
N LEU A 456 28.19 27.16 -27.30
CA LEU A 456 27.98 28.54 -27.77
C LEU A 456 26.70 28.72 -28.63
N PRO A 457 26.38 27.83 -29.59
CA PRO A 457 25.16 27.96 -30.39
C PRO A 457 23.89 27.88 -29.53
N LEU A 458 23.88 26.99 -28.52
CA LEU A 458 22.76 26.85 -27.59
C LEU A 458 22.59 28.10 -26.71
N LEU A 459 23.70 28.63 -26.18
CA LEU A 459 23.68 29.88 -25.41
C LEU A 459 23.20 31.08 -26.24
N HIS A 460 23.59 31.13 -27.53
CA HIS A 460 23.09 32.15 -28.46
C HIS A 460 21.57 32.07 -28.57
N MET A 461 21.00 30.88 -28.76
CA MET A 461 19.56 30.69 -28.85
C MET A 461 18.85 31.22 -27.60
N TYR A 462 19.30 30.83 -26.40
CA TYR A 462 18.72 31.31 -25.14
C TYR A 462 18.87 32.82 -24.96
N ALA A 463 19.99 33.41 -25.37
CA ALA A 463 20.17 34.86 -25.30
C ALA A 463 19.18 35.58 -26.23
N MET A 464 18.94 35.04 -27.44
CA MET A 464 17.97 35.62 -28.38
C MET A 464 16.53 35.48 -27.89
N SER A 465 16.17 34.35 -27.28
CA SER A 465 14.82 34.18 -26.71
C SER A 465 14.57 35.21 -25.61
N PHE A 466 15.53 35.45 -24.71
CA PHE A 466 15.38 36.50 -23.69
C PHE A 466 15.33 37.92 -24.25
N ILE A 467 16.03 38.22 -25.35
CA ILE A 467 15.90 39.51 -26.03
C ILE A 467 14.50 39.67 -26.63
N SER A 468 13.91 38.59 -27.14
CA SER A 468 12.59 38.61 -27.77
C SER A 468 11.45 38.92 -26.79
N GLU A 469 11.62 38.64 -25.49
CA GLU A 469 10.65 38.92 -24.42
C GLU A 469 10.48 40.42 -24.10
N LYS A 470 11.37 41.28 -24.64
CA LYS A 470 11.27 42.75 -24.60
C LYS A 470 11.07 43.39 -23.22
N ASN A 471 11.59 42.77 -22.15
CA ASN A 471 11.54 43.31 -20.80
C ASN A 471 12.95 43.43 -20.19
N ARG A 472 13.10 44.33 -19.20
CA ARG A 472 14.41 44.64 -18.61
C ARG A 472 15.03 43.45 -17.86
N GLN A 473 14.22 42.60 -17.24
CA GLN A 473 14.71 41.45 -16.50
C GLN A 473 15.32 40.41 -17.46
N SER A 474 14.67 40.14 -18.58
CA SER A 474 15.14 39.21 -19.61
C SER A 474 16.38 39.75 -20.33
N TYR A 475 16.49 41.07 -20.56
CA TYR A 475 17.74 41.67 -21.05
C TYR A 475 18.92 41.42 -20.11
N ARG A 476 18.72 41.51 -18.78
CA ARG A 476 19.78 41.16 -17.81
C ARG A 476 20.18 39.69 -17.90
N ARG A 477 19.21 38.77 -18.09
CA ARG A 477 19.50 37.34 -18.31
C ARG A 477 20.30 37.12 -19.60
N ALA A 478 19.92 37.77 -20.70
CA ALA A 478 20.66 37.73 -21.96
C ALA A 478 22.11 38.24 -21.80
N VAL A 479 22.33 39.35 -21.10
CA VAL A 479 23.67 39.89 -20.85
C VAL A 479 24.52 38.94 -19.98
N LYS A 480 23.92 38.26 -18.99
CA LYS A 480 24.62 37.21 -18.22
C LYS A 480 25.06 36.07 -19.14
N LEU A 481 24.22 35.63 -20.06
CA LEU A 481 24.60 34.62 -21.06
C LEU A 481 25.72 35.10 -21.97
N PHE A 482 25.67 36.34 -22.44
CA PHE A 482 26.77 36.91 -23.23
C PHE A 482 28.09 36.95 -22.46
N LYS A 483 28.08 37.22 -21.15
CA LYS A 483 29.30 37.12 -20.32
C LYS A 483 29.83 35.68 -20.28
N LYS A 484 28.95 34.67 -20.17
CA LYS A 484 29.36 33.26 -20.22
C LYS A 484 29.95 32.90 -21.60
N MET A 485 29.29 33.31 -22.69
CA MET A 485 29.78 33.12 -24.06
C MET A 485 31.10 33.85 -24.32
N LYS A 486 31.29 35.05 -23.76
CA LYS A 486 32.55 35.81 -23.80
C LYS A 486 33.69 34.99 -23.21
N THR A 487 33.50 34.49 -21.99
CA THR A 487 34.49 33.66 -21.30
C THR A 487 34.76 32.37 -22.05
N GLY A 488 33.72 31.69 -22.55
CA GLY A 488 33.86 30.48 -23.36
C GLY A 488 34.63 30.73 -24.65
N SER A 489 34.30 31.80 -25.39
CA SER A 489 34.99 32.16 -26.63
C SER A 489 36.46 32.50 -26.40
N LYS A 490 36.79 33.16 -25.27
CA LYS A 490 38.18 33.40 -24.87
C LYS A 490 38.93 32.10 -24.60
N LYS A 491 38.31 31.16 -23.87
CA LYS A 491 38.90 29.84 -23.58
C LYS A 491 39.13 29.01 -24.85
N SER A 492 38.21 29.06 -25.80
CA SER A 492 38.31 28.34 -27.08
C SER A 492 39.16 29.05 -28.14
N GLY A 493 39.86 30.14 -27.81
CA GLY A 493 40.70 30.89 -28.76
C GLY A 493 39.94 31.69 -29.83
N LYS A 494 38.63 31.86 -29.72
CA LYS A 494 37.73 32.49 -30.72
C LYS A 494 37.43 33.96 -30.40
N ILE A 495 38.46 34.76 -30.10
CA ILE A 495 38.31 36.15 -29.66
C ILE A 495 37.74 37.04 -30.77
N ASP A 496 38.29 36.99 -31.98
CA ASP A 496 37.84 37.81 -33.11
C ASP A 496 36.43 37.46 -33.58
N PHE A 497 36.03 36.19 -33.42
CA PHE A 497 34.66 35.76 -33.66
C PHE A 497 33.71 36.40 -32.67
N TRP A 498 34.05 36.39 -31.37
CA TRP A 498 33.22 36.96 -30.32
C TRP A 498 33.00 38.47 -30.50
N ASN A 499 34.07 39.24 -30.75
CA ASN A 499 33.97 40.68 -30.95
C ASN A 499 33.08 41.03 -32.16
N ARG A 500 33.25 40.33 -33.30
CA ARG A 500 32.35 40.48 -34.45
C ARG A 500 30.91 40.09 -34.16
N TYR A 501 30.70 39.01 -33.42
CA TYR A 501 29.37 38.52 -33.06
C TYR A 501 28.63 39.53 -32.18
N ILE A 502 29.26 40.02 -31.11
CA ILE A 502 28.59 40.94 -30.18
C ILE A 502 28.29 42.30 -30.82
N ASP A 503 29.17 42.79 -31.69
CA ASP A 503 28.91 43.99 -32.48
C ASP A 503 27.73 43.79 -33.44
N THR A 504 27.61 42.61 -34.05
CA THR A 504 26.45 42.25 -34.89
C THR A 504 25.15 42.21 -34.08
N VAL A 505 25.18 41.66 -32.86
CA VAL A 505 24.01 41.63 -31.97
C VAL A 505 23.58 43.05 -31.57
N ARG A 506 24.54 43.93 -31.26
CA ARG A 506 24.28 45.35 -30.97
C ARG A 506 23.65 46.05 -32.16
N GLU A 507 24.20 45.83 -33.36
CA GLU A 507 23.71 46.39 -34.62
C GLU A 507 22.23 46.05 -34.87
N LYS A 508 21.90 44.75 -34.79
CA LYS A 508 20.54 44.24 -35.04
C LYS A 508 19.52 44.76 -34.01
N ASN A 509 19.95 45.06 -32.79
CA ASN A 509 19.08 45.44 -31.69
C ASN A 509 19.21 46.93 -31.27
N ARG A 510 19.79 47.80 -32.11
CA ARG A 510 20.02 49.23 -31.84
C ARG A 510 18.81 50.00 -31.27
N ARG A 511 17.60 49.60 -31.65
CA ARG A 511 16.35 50.27 -31.21
C ARG A 511 15.98 49.93 -29.75
N LEU A 512 16.50 48.85 -29.19
CA LEU A 512 16.23 48.40 -27.82
C LEU A 512 17.17 49.11 -26.83
N ARG A 513 16.89 50.37 -26.50
CA ARG A 513 17.75 51.21 -25.64
C ARG A 513 18.07 50.56 -24.28
N ALA A 514 17.07 49.94 -23.65
CA ALA A 514 17.26 49.26 -22.36
C ALA A 514 18.19 48.03 -22.47
N LEU A 515 18.19 47.33 -23.61
CA LEU A 515 19.15 46.25 -23.86
C LEU A 515 20.56 46.81 -24.06
N MET A 516 20.70 47.89 -24.84
CA MET A 516 22.00 48.55 -25.08
C MET A 516 22.64 49.02 -23.76
N GLU A 517 21.87 49.64 -22.87
CA GLU A 517 22.34 50.07 -21.55
C GLU A 517 22.87 48.89 -20.71
N GLU A 518 22.14 47.76 -20.69
CA GLU A 518 22.58 46.56 -19.95
C GLU A 518 23.80 45.90 -20.62
N MET A 519 23.92 45.93 -21.96
CA MET A 519 25.09 45.44 -22.70
C MET A 519 26.35 46.31 -22.47
N GLU A 520 26.21 47.62 -22.34
CA GLU A 520 27.30 48.54 -22.00
C GLU A 520 27.81 48.28 -20.58
N LYS A 521 26.89 48.18 -19.60
CA LYS A 521 27.22 47.77 -18.22
C LYS A 521 27.85 46.39 -18.16
N GLY A 522 27.55 45.53 -19.12
CA GLY A 522 28.09 44.19 -19.23
C GLY A 522 29.56 44.11 -19.65
N ASN A 523 30.14 45.17 -20.21
CA ASN A 523 31.48 45.21 -20.82
C ASN A 523 31.81 43.96 -21.66
N LEU A 524 31.06 43.77 -22.75
CA LEU A 524 31.03 42.49 -23.46
C LEU A 524 32.16 42.29 -24.49
N ASN A 525 32.90 43.32 -24.92
CA ASN A 525 34.00 43.16 -25.88
C ASN A 525 35.25 42.59 -25.19
N LEU A 526 35.99 41.72 -25.88
CA LEU A 526 37.23 41.07 -25.42
C LEU A 526 38.48 41.81 -25.88
#